data_AF-A0A4P5U1C0-F1
#
_entry.id   AF-A0A4P5U1C0-F1
#
_cell.length_a   1.000
_cell.length_b   1.000
_cell.length_c   1.000
_cell.angle_alpha   90.00
_cell.angle_beta   90.00
_cell.angle_gamma   90.00
#
_symmetry.space_group_name_H-M   'P 1'
#
loop_
_entity.id
_entity.type
_entity.pdbx_description
1 polymer ?
#
loop_
_entity_poly.entity_id
_entity_poly.type
_entity_poly.pdbx_seq_one_letter_code
_entity_poly.pdbx_strand_id
1 'polypeptide(L)'
;MTFVVQGNSVFATGPVVGEDYIKFVTVTEQPGVERVVLLNSPGGDLWTGMTIGRRIAEKGLSTVAAGYCASACSIIFLGGKERTFSDAFRPDQTYIGIHGPHDKDTKIVSPQQAGQIYAFYKLRMGDKFNSDVINKALYSMQDAGSLLRVFDPKRLPARVTYHCVSSQSLRKDCTEFKDQDALTLGIITSSDLTKIEVPEKLREIPKIFGRELNQGFLDLEDFYRELMISQCASENCRRLIVNFRTIGLVNAKENKALAVPVTGQGLGVLSDQASPEMAFFGAIYHCNHGLDRAARLCETQVVNDFDLRGFYSADKLNSIDALAKLAAPSEKFFANEEYGGGMTSAKGLRTQKLLDSTPQKIDGIQTFGTQALVLALKGVAPPVLIDVGQSGSTLPGAQSLLRGGLAFDDTNRELAYQARFHGLLKLLSPDASAPIIFFAKNREWWHGVNAAMRAKNLGYAQVGWYRGGLDSWQAAGLPVVPTIVRAVAN
;
A
#
# COMPACT_ATOMS: atom_id res chain seq x y z
N MET A 1 13.20 -15.22 -11.14
CA MET A 1 12.81 -14.13 -12.04
C MET A 1 11.78 -14.64 -13.04
N THR A 2 10.81 -13.79 -13.36
CA THR A 2 9.90 -13.98 -14.50
C THR A 2 10.52 -13.35 -15.72
N PHE A 3 10.63 -14.11 -16.82
CA PHE A 3 11.19 -13.64 -18.10
C PHE A 3 10.11 -13.57 -19.17
N VAL A 4 10.04 -12.46 -19.91
CA VAL A 4 9.16 -12.29 -21.07
C VAL A 4 9.98 -11.74 -22.24
N VAL A 5 9.97 -12.43 -23.37
CA VAL A 5 10.61 -11.95 -24.60
C VAL A 5 9.58 -11.12 -25.39
N GLN A 6 9.94 -9.90 -25.77
CA GLN A 6 9.14 -9.04 -26.63
C GLN A 6 10.07 -8.25 -27.58
N GLY A 7 9.95 -8.51 -28.88
CA GLY A 7 10.88 -7.98 -29.87
C GLY A 7 12.32 -8.44 -29.60
N ASN A 8 13.27 -7.51 -29.65
CA ASN A 8 14.69 -7.77 -29.36
C ASN A 8 15.06 -7.72 -27.86
N SER A 9 14.06 -7.66 -26.98
CA SER A 9 14.24 -7.42 -25.55
C SER A 9 13.72 -8.57 -24.70
N VAL A 10 14.52 -8.97 -23.71
CA VAL A 10 14.11 -9.86 -22.62
C VAL A 10 13.78 -9.02 -21.40
N PHE A 11 12.52 -8.98 -21.00
CA PHE A 11 12.09 -8.36 -19.75
C PHE A 11 12.23 -9.35 -18.61
N ALA A 12 12.85 -8.94 -17.51
CA ALA A 12 13.12 -9.75 -16.34
C ALA A 12 12.67 -9.02 -15.07
N THR A 13 11.78 -9.63 -14.28
CA THR A 13 11.25 -9.05 -13.03
C THR A 13 11.24 -10.04 -11.87
N GLY A 14 11.11 -9.53 -10.65
CA GLY A 14 11.03 -10.32 -9.42
C GLY A 14 12.40 -10.75 -8.87
N PRO A 15 12.40 -11.61 -7.82
CA PRO A 15 13.62 -12.05 -7.15
C PRO A 15 14.48 -12.97 -8.03
N VAL A 16 15.80 -12.91 -7.82
CA VAL A 16 16.81 -13.77 -8.45
C VAL A 16 16.95 -15.05 -7.63
N VAL A 17 16.73 -16.21 -8.25
CA VAL A 17 16.80 -17.55 -7.65
C VAL A 17 17.64 -18.49 -8.50
N GLY A 18 18.15 -19.58 -7.92
CA GLY A 18 19.10 -20.50 -8.57
C GLY A 18 18.71 -20.99 -9.97
N GLU A 19 17.43 -21.28 -10.19
CA GLU A 19 16.92 -21.77 -11.47
C GLU A 19 16.92 -20.72 -12.60
N ASP A 20 17.10 -19.45 -12.27
CA ASP A 20 16.96 -18.36 -13.24
C ASP A 20 18.02 -18.40 -14.31
N TYR A 21 19.21 -18.94 -14.02
CA TYR A 21 20.28 -19.03 -15.02
C TYR A 21 19.86 -19.83 -16.25
N ILE A 22 19.23 -21.00 -16.05
CA ILE A 22 18.80 -21.88 -17.15
C ILE A 22 17.69 -21.19 -17.96
N LYS A 23 16.73 -20.57 -17.26
CA LYS A 23 15.64 -19.80 -17.89
C LYS A 23 16.20 -18.63 -18.70
N PHE A 24 17.16 -17.90 -18.14
CA PHE A 24 17.84 -16.77 -18.78
C PHE A 24 18.60 -17.18 -20.05
N VAL A 25 19.38 -18.27 -20.00
CA VAL A 25 20.08 -18.80 -21.17
C VAL A 25 19.07 -19.14 -22.27
N THR A 26 18.02 -19.86 -21.92
CA THR A 26 16.95 -20.26 -22.86
C THR A 26 16.33 -19.07 -23.58
N VAL A 27 15.96 -18.00 -22.85
CA VAL A 27 15.31 -16.83 -23.47
C VAL A 27 16.29 -15.94 -24.25
N THR A 28 17.56 -15.88 -23.86
CA THR A 28 18.57 -15.05 -24.55
C THR A 28 19.25 -15.73 -25.72
N GLU A 29 19.02 -17.03 -25.94
CA GLU A 29 19.49 -17.76 -27.13
C GLU A 29 18.50 -17.67 -28.30
N GLN A 30 17.33 -17.08 -28.07
CA GLN A 30 16.38 -16.78 -29.14
C GLN A 30 17.00 -15.78 -30.14
N PRO A 31 16.84 -15.99 -31.45
CA PRO A 31 17.38 -15.09 -32.47
C PRO A 31 16.90 -13.65 -32.30
N GLY A 32 17.81 -12.69 -32.44
CA GLY A 32 17.49 -11.25 -32.41
C GLY A 32 17.39 -10.62 -31.03
N VAL A 33 17.68 -11.35 -29.95
CA VAL A 33 17.79 -10.76 -28.60
C VAL A 33 19.08 -9.94 -28.48
N GLU A 34 18.94 -8.66 -28.15
CA GLU A 34 20.06 -7.70 -28.03
C GLU A 34 20.05 -6.97 -26.68
N ARG A 35 18.94 -7.06 -25.95
CA ARG A 35 18.68 -6.26 -24.74
C ARG A 35 18.05 -7.08 -23.63
N VAL A 36 18.48 -6.81 -22.39
CA VAL A 36 17.81 -7.27 -21.16
C VAL A 36 17.25 -6.06 -20.41
N VAL A 37 15.95 -6.04 -20.20
CA VAL A 37 15.25 -5.00 -19.43
C VAL A 37 14.96 -5.55 -18.03
N LEU A 38 15.58 -4.97 -17.01
CA LEU A 38 15.40 -5.33 -15.61
C LEU A 38 14.32 -4.44 -15.00
N LEU A 39 13.21 -5.07 -14.62
CA LEU A 39 11.97 -4.43 -14.22
C LEU A 39 11.72 -4.65 -12.72
N ASN A 40 11.84 -3.60 -11.90
CA ASN A 40 11.54 -3.62 -10.45
C ASN A 40 12.05 -4.90 -9.76
N SER A 41 13.35 -5.20 -9.86
CA SER A 41 13.91 -6.42 -9.28
C SER A 41 14.64 -6.14 -7.97
N PRO A 42 14.28 -6.85 -6.88
CA PRO A 42 14.94 -6.71 -5.58
C PRO A 42 16.29 -7.44 -5.50
N GLY A 43 16.69 -8.16 -6.56
CA GLY A 43 17.84 -9.05 -6.54
C GLY A 43 17.54 -10.38 -5.84
N GLY A 44 18.53 -10.99 -5.19
CA GLY A 44 18.41 -12.33 -4.62
C GLY A 44 19.76 -13.07 -4.61
N ASP A 45 19.75 -14.29 -5.13
CA ASP A 45 20.93 -15.18 -5.11
C ASP A 45 22.16 -14.56 -5.79
N LEU A 46 23.25 -14.43 -5.03
CA LEU A 46 24.48 -13.79 -5.47
C LEU A 46 25.13 -14.53 -6.64
N TRP A 47 25.26 -15.86 -6.52
CA TRP A 47 25.92 -16.69 -7.52
C TRP A 47 25.21 -16.63 -8.87
N THR A 48 23.88 -16.73 -8.84
CA THR A 48 23.04 -16.64 -10.03
C THR A 48 23.11 -15.25 -10.66
N GLY A 49 23.02 -14.18 -9.85
CA GLY A 49 23.16 -12.81 -10.33
C GLY A 49 24.51 -12.55 -11.01
N MET A 50 25.62 -13.05 -10.43
CA MET A 50 26.94 -12.95 -11.05
C MET A 50 27.04 -13.76 -12.35
N THR A 51 26.52 -14.98 -12.36
CA THR A 51 26.57 -15.85 -13.55
C THR A 51 25.76 -15.26 -14.70
N ILE A 52 24.56 -14.74 -14.44
CA ILE A 52 23.75 -14.03 -15.44
C ILE A 52 24.48 -12.77 -15.92
N GLY A 53 25.01 -11.94 -15.00
CA GLY A 53 25.76 -10.73 -15.36
C GLY A 53 26.97 -11.00 -16.25
N ARG A 54 27.73 -12.07 -15.98
CA ARG A 54 28.83 -12.52 -16.86
C ARG A 54 28.33 -12.99 -18.22
N ARG A 55 27.24 -13.75 -18.28
CA ARG A 55 26.65 -14.22 -19.54
C ARG A 55 26.16 -13.07 -20.41
N ILE A 56 25.58 -12.02 -19.81
CA ILE A 56 25.22 -10.77 -20.51
C ILE A 56 26.46 -10.13 -21.11
N ALA A 57 27.54 -10.02 -20.34
CA ALA A 57 28.80 -9.43 -20.78
C ALA A 57 29.44 -10.23 -21.93
N GLU A 58 29.47 -11.56 -21.84
CA GLU A 58 29.97 -12.47 -22.88
C GLU A 58 29.22 -12.33 -24.20
N LYS A 59 27.88 -12.22 -24.12
CA LYS A 59 27.03 -12.04 -25.31
C LYS A 59 27.03 -10.60 -25.85
N GLY A 60 27.58 -9.64 -25.11
CA GLY A 60 27.58 -8.23 -25.51
C GLY A 60 26.19 -7.59 -25.51
N LEU A 61 25.24 -8.12 -24.73
CA LEU A 61 23.88 -7.58 -24.64
C LEU A 61 23.87 -6.21 -23.96
N SER A 62 22.91 -5.36 -24.33
CA SER A 62 22.59 -4.14 -23.60
C SER A 62 21.71 -4.44 -22.39
N THR A 63 21.81 -3.63 -21.34
CA THR A 63 20.92 -3.71 -20.17
C THR A 63 20.22 -2.39 -19.91
N VAL A 64 18.95 -2.48 -19.53
CA VAL A 64 18.12 -1.31 -19.21
C VAL A 64 17.49 -1.54 -17.84
N ALA A 65 17.64 -0.58 -16.94
CA ALA A 65 16.92 -0.59 -15.67
C ALA A 65 15.63 0.22 -15.80
N ALA A 66 14.49 -0.43 -15.58
CA ALA A 66 13.16 0.14 -15.58
C ALA A 66 12.56 0.02 -14.18
N GLY A 67 12.51 1.14 -13.45
CA GLY A 67 12.26 1.12 -12.01
C GLY A 67 13.51 0.69 -11.24
N TYR A 68 13.33 0.02 -10.10
CA TYR A 68 14.48 -0.29 -9.24
C TYR A 68 15.18 -1.59 -9.66
N CYS A 69 16.50 -1.61 -9.51
CA CYS A 69 17.31 -2.79 -9.71
C CYS A 69 18.34 -2.90 -8.58
N ALA A 70 17.98 -3.66 -7.55
CA ALA A 70 18.73 -3.73 -6.30
C ALA A 70 19.48 -5.04 -6.12
N SER A 71 20.53 -5.02 -5.30
CA SER A 71 21.26 -6.22 -4.89
C SER A 71 21.80 -7.00 -6.10
N ALA A 72 21.59 -8.32 -6.16
CA ALA A 72 21.98 -9.15 -7.29
C ALA A 72 21.46 -8.64 -8.66
N CYS A 73 20.34 -7.89 -8.72
CA CYS A 73 19.90 -7.27 -9.96
C CYS A 73 20.95 -6.25 -10.46
N SER A 74 21.52 -5.44 -9.57
CA SER A 74 22.53 -4.45 -9.96
C SER A 74 23.77 -5.12 -10.57
N ILE A 75 24.13 -6.32 -10.11
CA ILE A 75 25.18 -7.14 -10.70
C ILE A 75 24.80 -7.58 -12.12
N ILE A 76 23.57 -8.07 -12.32
CA ILE A 76 23.04 -8.43 -13.64
C ILE A 76 23.08 -7.23 -14.59
N PHE A 77 22.62 -6.07 -14.12
CA PHE A 77 22.61 -4.82 -14.87
C PHE A 77 24.02 -4.41 -15.33
N LEU A 78 25.04 -4.49 -14.47
CA LEU A 78 26.43 -4.16 -14.83
C LEU A 78 27.03 -5.08 -15.89
N GLY A 79 26.43 -6.24 -16.14
CA GLY A 79 26.81 -7.13 -17.24
C GLY A 79 26.66 -6.49 -18.62
N GLY A 80 25.78 -5.50 -18.78
CA GLY A 80 25.49 -4.88 -20.07
C GLY A 80 26.73 -4.25 -20.71
N LYS A 81 26.84 -4.36 -22.05
CA LYS A 81 27.81 -3.60 -22.84
C LYS A 81 27.42 -2.12 -22.85
N GLU A 82 26.17 -1.86 -23.20
CA GLU A 82 25.50 -0.57 -23.03
C GLU A 82 24.51 -0.65 -21.89
N ARG A 83 24.45 0.39 -21.05
CA ARG A 83 23.69 0.42 -19.80
C ARG A 83 22.95 1.75 -19.70
N THR A 84 21.63 1.71 -19.62
CA THR A 84 20.77 2.90 -19.55
C THR A 84 19.63 2.73 -18.56
N PHE A 85 19.01 3.85 -18.20
CA PHE A 85 17.72 3.84 -17.53
C PHE A 85 16.58 3.91 -18.55
N SER A 86 15.39 3.46 -18.14
CA SER A 86 14.14 3.68 -18.86
C SER A 86 13.26 4.70 -18.15
N ASP A 87 12.37 5.33 -18.91
CA ASP A 87 11.34 6.23 -18.41
C ASP A 87 9.97 5.56 -18.19
N ALA A 88 9.88 4.23 -18.35
CA ALA A 88 8.66 3.48 -18.10
C ALA A 88 8.17 3.56 -16.65
N PHE A 89 9.07 3.82 -15.71
CA PHE A 89 8.75 4.08 -14.31
C PHE A 89 9.19 5.49 -13.95
N ARG A 90 8.59 6.00 -12.89
CA ARG A 90 8.91 7.34 -12.41
C ARG A 90 10.39 7.44 -12.03
N PRO A 91 11.01 8.62 -12.17
CA PRO A 91 12.44 8.79 -11.92
C PRO A 91 12.87 8.35 -10.52
N ASP A 92 11.97 8.51 -9.54
CA ASP A 92 12.21 8.22 -8.14
C ASP A 92 12.19 6.73 -7.76
N GLN A 93 11.51 5.91 -8.57
CA GLN A 93 11.60 4.42 -8.56
C GLN A 93 12.85 3.93 -9.26
N THR A 94 13.40 4.77 -10.15
CA THR A 94 14.45 4.34 -11.06
C THR A 94 15.81 4.55 -10.41
N TYR A 95 16.35 3.48 -9.83
CA TYR A 95 17.67 3.49 -9.21
C TYR A 95 18.35 2.12 -9.26
N ILE A 96 19.69 2.16 -9.22
CA ILE A 96 20.52 0.98 -8.98
C ILE A 96 20.83 0.93 -7.48
N GLY A 97 20.50 -0.18 -6.85
CA GLY A 97 20.75 -0.43 -5.42
C GLY A 97 21.92 -1.40 -5.24
N ILE A 98 23.01 -0.97 -4.61
CA ILE A 98 24.22 -1.77 -4.42
C ILE A 98 24.45 -2.00 -2.94
N HIS A 99 24.72 -3.25 -2.56
CA HIS A 99 25.15 -3.60 -1.21
C HIS A 99 26.02 -4.88 -1.23
N GLY A 100 26.74 -5.14 -0.14
CA GLY A 100 27.52 -6.38 0.05
C GLY A 100 26.67 -7.59 0.41
N PRO A 101 27.19 -8.81 0.27
CA PRO A 101 26.37 -10.01 0.45
C PRO A 101 26.04 -10.29 1.92
N HIS A 102 24.93 -10.98 2.14
CA HIS A 102 24.49 -11.46 3.44
C HIS A 102 23.89 -12.86 3.28
N ASP A 103 23.84 -13.62 4.35
CA ASP A 103 23.21 -14.94 4.38
C ASP A 103 21.70 -14.82 4.18
N LYS A 104 21.14 -15.62 3.27
CA LYS A 104 19.75 -15.48 2.84
C LYS A 104 18.74 -15.76 3.96
N ASP A 105 19.07 -16.64 4.90
CA ASP A 105 18.14 -17.12 5.92
C ASP A 105 18.33 -16.35 7.23
N THR A 106 19.58 -16.20 7.68
CA THR A 106 19.94 -15.54 8.94
C THR A 106 20.08 -14.02 8.81
N LYS A 107 20.20 -13.50 7.57
CA LYS A 107 20.43 -12.07 7.26
C LYS A 107 21.76 -11.51 7.78
N ILE A 108 22.67 -12.38 8.21
CA ILE A 108 24.01 -12.00 8.69
C ILE A 108 24.87 -11.54 7.51
N VAL A 109 25.43 -10.33 7.61
CA VAL A 109 26.33 -9.76 6.58
C VAL A 109 27.57 -10.64 6.42
N SER A 110 28.01 -10.85 5.17
CA SER A 110 29.15 -11.72 4.81
C SER A 110 30.21 -10.96 4.00
N PRO A 111 31.02 -10.08 4.62
CA PRO A 111 32.00 -9.25 3.91
C PRO A 111 33.00 -10.05 3.07
N GLN A 112 33.30 -11.29 3.44
CA GLN A 112 34.27 -12.16 2.75
C GLN A 112 33.84 -12.48 1.31
N GLN A 113 32.53 -12.49 1.03
CA GLN A 113 32.00 -12.76 -0.30
C GLN A 113 31.89 -11.50 -1.17
N ALA A 114 32.19 -10.30 -0.65
CA ALA A 114 32.08 -9.06 -1.40
C ALA A 114 33.17 -8.90 -2.48
N GLY A 115 34.31 -9.59 -2.34
CA GLY A 115 35.45 -9.46 -3.26
C GLY A 115 35.11 -9.77 -4.72
N GLN A 116 34.26 -10.77 -4.97
CA GLN A 116 33.81 -11.10 -6.33
C GLN A 116 32.90 -10.02 -6.93
N ILE A 117 32.07 -9.37 -6.10
CA ILE A 117 31.24 -8.23 -6.52
C ILE A 117 32.13 -7.05 -6.86
N TYR A 118 33.07 -6.72 -5.96
CA TYR A 118 34.04 -5.64 -6.15
C TYR A 118 34.83 -5.81 -7.45
N ALA A 119 35.38 -7.00 -7.70
CA ALA A 119 36.15 -7.30 -8.90
C ALA A 119 35.31 -7.16 -10.18
N PHE A 120 34.07 -7.66 -10.15
CA PHE A 120 33.15 -7.52 -11.27
C PHE A 120 32.81 -6.05 -11.53
N TYR A 121 32.49 -5.27 -10.50
CA TYR A 121 32.16 -3.85 -10.64
C TYR A 121 33.34 -3.06 -11.19
N LYS A 122 34.55 -3.30 -10.65
CA LYS A 122 35.78 -2.69 -11.15
C LYS A 122 36.00 -2.98 -12.63
N LEU A 123 35.81 -4.23 -13.04
CA LEU A 123 35.93 -4.62 -14.45
C LEU A 123 34.91 -3.92 -15.34
N ARG A 124 33.65 -3.79 -14.90
CA ARG A 124 32.55 -3.25 -15.72
C ARG A 124 32.47 -1.72 -15.71
N MET A 125 32.94 -1.07 -14.65
CA MET A 125 32.96 0.40 -14.52
C MET A 125 34.22 1.02 -15.12
N GLY A 126 35.32 0.25 -15.26
CA GLY A 126 36.56 0.71 -15.87
C GLY A 126 37.17 1.89 -15.13
N ASP A 127 37.66 2.88 -15.87
CA ASP A 127 38.32 4.08 -15.31
C ASP A 127 37.39 4.96 -14.45
N LYS A 128 36.07 4.77 -14.57
CA LYS A 128 35.05 5.45 -13.76
C LYS A 128 34.81 4.77 -12.41
N PHE A 129 35.45 3.62 -12.16
CA PHE A 129 35.32 2.91 -10.90
C PHE A 129 35.86 3.75 -9.73
N ASN A 130 34.98 4.07 -8.79
CA ASN A 130 35.34 4.72 -7.54
C ASN A 130 35.39 3.70 -6.40
N SER A 131 36.60 3.41 -5.92
CA SER A 131 36.82 2.43 -4.85
C SER A 131 36.13 2.82 -3.55
N ASP A 132 36.09 4.10 -3.20
CA ASP A 132 35.56 4.54 -1.91
C ASP A 132 34.04 4.37 -1.84
N VAL A 133 33.36 4.73 -2.93
CA VAL A 133 31.90 4.57 -3.06
C VAL A 133 31.52 3.09 -3.04
N ILE A 134 32.21 2.27 -3.83
CA ILE A 134 31.89 0.83 -3.93
C ILE A 134 32.30 0.09 -2.64
N ASN A 135 33.42 0.43 -2.00
CA ASN A 135 33.77 -0.14 -0.70
C ASN A 135 32.75 0.24 0.38
N LYS A 136 32.24 1.47 0.36
CA LYS A 136 31.17 1.88 1.27
C LYS A 136 29.95 0.98 1.12
N ALA A 137 29.48 0.77 -0.12
CA ALA A 137 28.33 -0.08 -0.40
C ALA A 137 28.53 -1.54 0.01
N LEU A 138 29.72 -2.09 -0.23
CA LEU A 138 29.98 -3.52 -0.08
C LEU A 138 30.40 -3.92 1.34
N TYR A 139 31.02 -3.02 2.12
CA TYR A 139 31.64 -3.38 3.40
C TYR A 139 31.10 -2.59 4.60
N SER A 140 30.39 -1.47 4.40
CA SER A 140 29.87 -0.65 5.52
C SER A 140 28.41 -0.98 5.88
N MET A 141 28.07 -2.25 5.97
CA MET A 141 26.70 -2.71 6.28
C MET A 141 26.56 -3.11 7.75
N GLN A 142 25.53 -2.60 8.42
CA GLN A 142 25.11 -3.06 9.75
C GLN A 142 24.06 -4.16 9.68
N ASP A 143 23.22 -4.16 8.65
CA ASP A 143 22.26 -5.22 8.39
C ASP A 143 22.08 -5.47 6.88
N ALA A 144 21.34 -6.53 6.56
CA ALA A 144 21.00 -6.94 5.19
C ALA A 144 20.25 -5.87 4.37
N GLY A 145 19.67 -4.86 5.01
CA GLY A 145 18.93 -3.76 4.38
C GLY A 145 19.77 -2.50 4.11
N SER A 146 21.07 -2.53 4.41
CA SER A 146 22.02 -1.51 3.96
C SER A 146 22.02 -1.37 2.44
N LEU A 147 22.11 -0.14 1.92
CA LEU A 147 22.00 0.10 0.48
C LEU A 147 22.66 1.42 0.06
N LEU A 148 23.54 1.35 -0.94
CA LEU A 148 23.91 2.48 -1.80
C LEU A 148 22.86 2.62 -2.89
N ARG A 149 22.24 3.80 -3.01
CA ARG A 149 21.29 4.10 -4.08
C ARG A 149 21.90 5.09 -5.06
N VAL A 150 21.91 4.71 -6.34
CA VAL A 150 22.42 5.50 -7.46
C VAL A 150 21.26 5.77 -8.42
N PHE A 151 20.94 7.04 -8.65
CA PHE A 151 19.71 7.47 -9.34
C PHE A 151 19.93 7.83 -10.81
N ASP A 152 18.82 7.99 -11.54
CA ASP A 152 18.77 8.56 -12.88
C ASP A 152 19.23 10.03 -12.89
N PRO A 153 20.43 10.34 -13.45
CA PRO A 153 20.97 11.70 -13.40
C PRO A 153 20.25 12.67 -14.35
N LYS A 154 19.59 12.17 -15.40
CA LYS A 154 18.90 13.00 -16.40
C LYS A 154 17.57 13.51 -15.86
N ARG A 155 16.82 12.64 -15.17
CA ARG A 155 15.50 12.99 -14.62
C ARG A 155 15.53 13.46 -13.16
N LEU A 156 16.59 13.16 -12.40
CA LEU A 156 16.77 13.61 -11.01
C LEU A 156 18.15 14.24 -10.75
N PRO A 157 18.52 15.33 -11.46
CA PRO A 157 19.86 15.93 -11.33
C PRO A 157 20.17 16.48 -9.93
N ALA A 158 19.14 16.85 -9.14
CA ALA A 158 19.33 17.33 -7.77
C ALA A 158 19.49 16.20 -6.73
N ARG A 159 19.22 14.94 -7.11
CA ARG A 159 19.21 13.82 -6.17
C ARG A 159 20.57 13.12 -6.16
N VAL A 160 21.30 13.32 -5.07
CA VAL A 160 22.64 12.77 -4.89
C VAL A 160 22.63 11.26 -4.61
N THR A 161 23.69 10.57 -5.04
CA THR A 161 23.97 9.19 -4.63
C THR A 161 24.18 9.15 -3.11
N TYR A 162 23.60 8.17 -2.42
CA TYR A 162 23.79 8.03 -0.98
C TYR A 162 23.78 6.58 -0.50
N HIS A 163 24.46 6.33 0.62
CA HIS A 163 24.55 5.05 1.28
C HIS A 163 23.98 5.11 2.69
N CYS A 164 23.05 4.21 3.00
CA CYS A 164 22.55 3.98 4.35
C CYS A 164 23.11 2.65 4.89
N VAL A 165 23.63 2.67 6.12
CA VAL A 165 24.27 1.49 6.75
C VAL A 165 23.27 0.42 7.17
N SER A 166 21.98 0.75 7.24
CA SER A 166 20.89 -0.15 7.66
C SER A 166 19.58 0.29 7.01
N SER A 167 18.62 -0.62 6.90
CA SER A 167 17.22 -0.30 6.55
C SER A 167 16.55 0.66 7.54
N GLN A 168 17.04 0.75 8.77
CA GLN A 168 16.50 1.59 9.84
C GLN A 168 17.14 2.98 9.89
N SER A 169 18.21 3.23 9.12
CA SER A 169 18.85 4.54 9.09
C SER A 169 17.89 5.62 8.61
N LEU A 170 17.82 6.73 9.35
CA LEU A 170 17.10 7.91 8.87
C LEU A 170 17.87 8.52 7.70
N ARG A 171 17.16 9.09 6.71
CA ARG A 171 17.80 9.64 5.51
C ARG A 171 18.88 10.69 5.81
N LYS A 172 18.70 11.49 6.86
CA LYS A 172 19.65 12.52 7.31
C LYS A 172 20.99 11.93 7.78
N ASP A 173 21.02 10.66 8.18
CA ASP A 173 22.20 9.98 8.72
C ASP A 173 22.94 9.16 7.65
N CYS A 174 22.43 9.13 6.40
CA CYS A 174 23.06 8.43 5.30
C CYS A 174 24.23 9.23 4.72
N THR A 175 25.29 8.54 4.30
CA THR A 175 26.45 9.17 3.68
C THR A 175 26.12 9.57 2.24
N GLU A 176 26.33 10.85 1.90
CA GLU A 176 26.07 11.38 0.55
C GLU A 176 27.35 11.49 -0.28
N PHE A 177 27.23 11.20 -1.57
CA PHE A 177 28.29 11.35 -2.57
C PHE A 177 27.83 12.36 -3.61
N LYS A 178 28.02 13.65 -3.32
CA LYS A 178 27.42 14.76 -4.08
C LYS A 178 27.93 14.86 -5.52
N ASP A 179 29.17 14.45 -5.74
CA ASP A 179 29.83 14.49 -7.06
C ASP A 179 29.72 13.15 -7.82
N GLN A 180 28.89 12.22 -7.32
CA GLN A 180 28.76 10.88 -7.87
C GLN A 180 27.31 10.62 -8.29
N ASP A 181 27.13 10.24 -9.55
CA ASP A 181 25.88 9.81 -10.14
C ASP A 181 26.09 8.52 -10.94
N ALA A 182 25.03 7.99 -11.55
CA ALA A 182 25.12 6.75 -12.31
C ALA A 182 26.11 6.82 -13.49
N LEU A 183 26.26 7.98 -14.14
CA LEU A 183 27.13 8.17 -15.29
C LEU A 183 28.58 8.40 -14.87
N THR A 184 28.83 9.18 -13.81
CA THR A 184 30.18 9.45 -13.31
C THR A 184 30.80 8.23 -12.63
N LEU A 185 29.97 7.40 -11.98
CA LEU A 185 30.39 6.09 -11.46
C LEU A 185 30.56 5.03 -12.57
N GLY A 186 30.13 5.30 -13.81
CA GLY A 186 30.16 4.28 -14.86
C GLY A 186 29.22 3.10 -14.59
N ILE A 187 28.13 3.33 -13.85
CA ILE A 187 27.03 2.37 -13.67
C ILE A 187 26.19 2.32 -14.95
N ILE A 188 25.87 3.48 -15.53
CA ILE A 188 25.31 3.62 -16.88
C ILE A 188 26.40 4.08 -17.86
N THR A 189 26.26 3.72 -19.14
CA THR A 189 27.17 4.15 -20.22
C THR A 189 26.67 5.40 -20.92
N SER A 190 25.36 5.67 -20.89
CA SER A 190 24.72 6.87 -21.43
C SER A 190 23.63 7.37 -20.48
N SER A 191 23.44 8.70 -20.43
CA SER A 191 22.31 9.34 -19.72
C SER A 191 21.03 9.34 -20.55
N ASP A 192 21.06 8.89 -21.81
CA ASP A 192 19.86 8.74 -22.61
C ASP A 192 18.93 7.66 -22.06
N LEU A 193 17.64 7.94 -22.13
CA LEU A 193 16.60 7.06 -21.62
C LEU A 193 16.16 6.13 -22.73
N THR A 194 16.18 4.84 -22.47
CA THR A 194 15.60 3.85 -23.37
C THR A 194 14.10 3.80 -23.16
N LYS A 195 13.34 4.26 -24.16
CA LYS A 195 11.89 4.06 -24.22
C LYS A 195 11.61 2.56 -24.33
N ILE A 196 10.78 2.04 -23.43
CA ILE A 196 10.31 0.65 -23.48
C ILE A 196 8.80 0.65 -23.33
N GLU A 197 8.16 -0.38 -23.88
CA GLU A 197 6.79 -0.72 -23.56
C GLU A 197 6.81 -1.94 -22.65
N VAL A 198 6.38 -1.78 -21.39
CA VAL A 198 6.34 -2.90 -20.43
C VAL A 198 5.25 -3.89 -20.91
N PRO A 199 5.59 -5.18 -21.09
CA PRO A 199 4.64 -6.20 -21.47
C PRO A 199 3.45 -6.21 -20.52
N GLU A 200 2.24 -6.33 -21.04
CA GLU A 200 1.00 -6.30 -20.23
C GLU A 200 1.05 -7.29 -19.05
N LYS A 201 1.58 -8.49 -19.30
CA LYS A 201 1.77 -9.56 -18.28
C LYS A 201 2.70 -9.18 -17.12
N LEU A 202 3.50 -8.13 -17.27
CA LEU A 202 4.49 -7.68 -16.27
C LEU A 202 4.13 -6.34 -15.62
N ARG A 203 3.00 -5.72 -15.99
CA ARG A 203 2.53 -4.50 -15.32
C ARG A 203 1.96 -4.87 -13.96
N GLU A 204 2.59 -4.41 -12.87
CA GLU A 204 1.98 -4.53 -11.54
C GLU A 204 0.80 -3.56 -11.43
N ILE A 205 -0.40 -4.12 -11.27
CA ILE A 205 -1.62 -3.33 -11.07
C ILE A 205 -1.75 -3.06 -9.58
N PRO A 206 -1.71 -1.79 -9.12
CA PRO A 206 -1.89 -1.46 -7.70
C PRO A 206 -3.21 -2.01 -7.17
N LYS A 207 -3.25 -2.36 -5.89
CA LYS A 207 -4.46 -2.90 -5.25
C LYS A 207 -4.83 -2.10 -4.02
N ILE A 208 -6.13 -2.02 -3.76
CA ILE A 208 -6.71 -1.53 -2.51
C ILE A 208 -7.68 -2.59 -2.05
N PHE A 209 -7.48 -3.13 -0.84
CA PHE A 209 -8.33 -4.20 -0.33
C PHE A 209 -8.41 -5.40 -1.29
N GLY A 210 -7.31 -5.69 -1.99
CA GLY A 210 -7.22 -6.75 -3.00
C GLY A 210 -7.88 -6.43 -4.36
N ARG A 211 -8.65 -5.34 -4.47
CA ARG A 211 -9.22 -4.87 -5.74
C ARG A 211 -8.17 -4.15 -6.56
N GLU A 212 -8.00 -4.58 -7.80
CA GLU A 212 -7.09 -3.97 -8.77
C GLU A 212 -7.54 -2.58 -9.21
N LEU A 213 -6.59 -1.65 -9.29
CA LEU A 213 -6.77 -0.31 -9.82
C LEU A 213 -6.40 -0.32 -11.30
N ASN A 214 -7.40 -0.52 -12.17
CA ASN A 214 -7.19 -0.66 -13.62
C ASN A 214 -7.89 0.43 -14.44
N GLN A 215 -8.67 1.30 -13.81
CA GLN A 215 -9.39 2.38 -14.48
C GLN A 215 -8.55 3.67 -14.48
N GLY A 216 -8.09 4.08 -15.66
CA GLY A 216 -7.48 5.40 -15.87
C GLY A 216 -8.53 6.48 -16.14
N PHE A 217 -8.06 7.73 -16.28
CA PHE A 217 -8.89 8.86 -16.70
C PHE A 217 -8.97 8.93 -18.23
N LEU A 218 -10.15 9.27 -18.77
CA LEU A 218 -10.31 9.59 -20.20
C LEU A 218 -9.63 10.93 -20.55
N ASP A 219 -9.83 11.95 -19.70
CA ASP A 219 -9.12 13.22 -19.74
C ASP A 219 -8.71 13.60 -18.32
N LEU A 220 -7.42 13.41 -18.01
CA LEU A 220 -6.87 13.67 -16.68
C LEU A 220 -6.79 15.17 -16.38
N GLU A 221 -6.57 16.00 -17.40
CA GLU A 221 -6.40 17.45 -17.23
C GLU A 221 -7.74 18.13 -16.96
N ASP A 222 -8.77 17.72 -17.69
CA ASP A 222 -10.15 18.14 -17.43
C ASP A 222 -10.60 17.75 -16.03
N PHE A 223 -10.36 16.50 -15.63
CA PHE A 223 -10.67 16.02 -14.28
C PHE A 223 -10.09 16.94 -13.20
N TYR A 224 -8.78 17.23 -13.24
CA TYR A 224 -8.16 18.11 -12.23
C TYR A 224 -8.65 19.55 -12.30
N ARG A 225 -8.98 20.06 -13.49
CA ARG A 225 -9.58 21.38 -13.68
C ARG A 225 -10.95 21.47 -12.99
N GLU A 226 -11.84 20.53 -13.27
CA GLU A 226 -13.17 20.46 -12.64
C GLU A 226 -13.09 20.25 -11.12
N LEU A 227 -12.14 19.41 -10.67
CA LEU A 227 -11.89 19.17 -9.25
C LEU A 227 -11.51 20.47 -8.53
N MET A 228 -10.62 21.28 -9.11
CA MET A 228 -10.24 22.58 -8.54
C MET A 228 -11.42 23.56 -8.47
N ILE A 229 -12.27 23.58 -9.50
CA ILE A 229 -13.46 24.46 -9.54
C ILE A 229 -14.48 24.05 -8.47
N SER A 230 -14.76 22.75 -8.37
CA SER A 230 -15.80 22.23 -7.49
C SER A 230 -15.39 22.18 -6.02
N GLN A 231 -14.14 21.82 -5.72
CA GLN A 231 -13.70 21.51 -4.35
C GLN A 231 -12.94 22.64 -3.65
N CYS A 232 -12.43 23.63 -4.38
CA CYS A 232 -11.53 24.63 -3.80
C CYS A 232 -12.09 26.06 -3.84
N ALA A 233 -12.37 26.60 -2.65
CA ALA A 233 -12.68 28.01 -2.44
C ALA A 233 -11.43 28.90 -2.29
N SER A 234 -10.25 28.33 -1.98
CA SER A 234 -9.02 29.09 -1.70
C SER A 234 -7.86 28.70 -2.61
N GLU A 235 -6.93 29.63 -2.80
CA GLU A 235 -5.74 29.39 -3.60
C GLU A 235 -4.82 28.33 -2.99
N ASN A 236 -4.78 28.25 -1.66
CA ASN A 236 -4.04 27.18 -0.98
C ASN A 236 -4.61 25.79 -1.32
N CYS A 237 -5.93 25.66 -1.43
CA CYS A 237 -6.57 24.41 -1.86
C CYS A 237 -6.22 24.05 -3.31
N ARG A 238 -6.27 25.03 -4.23
CA ARG A 238 -5.87 24.80 -5.64
C ARG A 238 -4.41 24.39 -5.74
N ARG A 239 -3.53 25.05 -4.98
CA ARG A 239 -2.11 24.69 -4.87
C ARG A 239 -1.92 23.27 -4.35
N LEU A 240 -2.75 22.78 -3.42
CA LEU A 240 -2.68 21.37 -2.98
C LEU A 240 -3.00 20.39 -4.10
N ILE A 241 -3.95 20.70 -5.00
CA ILE A 241 -4.26 19.85 -6.17
C ILE A 241 -3.12 19.90 -7.19
N VAL A 242 -2.62 21.10 -7.51
CA VAL A 242 -1.47 21.27 -8.41
C VAL A 242 -0.25 20.53 -7.85
N ASN A 243 0.02 20.69 -6.56
CA ASN A 243 1.07 19.96 -5.86
C ASN A 243 0.78 18.46 -5.88
N PHE A 244 -0.42 17.97 -5.58
CA PHE A 244 -0.72 16.54 -5.64
C PHE A 244 -0.48 15.92 -7.04
N ARG A 245 -0.83 16.67 -8.09
CA ARG A 245 -0.55 16.29 -9.49
C ARG A 245 0.95 16.24 -9.77
N THR A 246 1.72 17.18 -9.23
CA THR A 246 3.16 17.37 -9.50
C THR A 246 4.10 16.71 -8.48
N ILE A 247 3.58 16.32 -7.31
CA ILE A 247 4.24 15.53 -6.26
C ILE A 247 4.44 14.14 -6.85
N GLY A 248 5.66 13.96 -7.32
CA GLY A 248 6.11 12.83 -8.13
C GLY A 248 7.14 13.23 -9.19
N LEU A 249 7.41 14.54 -9.31
CA LEU A 249 8.56 15.05 -10.05
C LEU A 249 9.79 15.34 -9.17
N VAL A 250 9.67 15.36 -7.83
CA VAL A 250 10.77 15.83 -6.96
C VAL A 250 11.01 15.02 -5.67
N ASN A 251 10.13 14.11 -5.22
CA ASN A 251 10.39 13.32 -4.01
C ASN A 251 9.75 11.93 -4.03
N ALA A 252 10.47 10.99 -3.43
CA ALA A 252 10.58 9.59 -3.79
C ALA A 252 10.02 8.61 -2.79
N LYS A 253 8.79 8.81 -2.31
CA LYS A 253 8.04 7.71 -1.70
C LYS A 253 6.63 7.73 -2.27
N GLU A 254 6.15 6.56 -2.65
CA GLU A 254 5.37 6.45 -3.89
C GLU A 254 4.14 5.62 -3.73
N ASN A 255 3.23 6.18 -2.93
CA ASN A 255 1.80 5.99 -3.11
C ASN A 255 1.13 7.29 -2.71
N LYS A 256 0.20 7.75 -3.55
CA LYS A 256 -0.55 8.99 -3.33
C LYS A 256 -2.03 8.78 -3.55
N ALA A 257 -2.84 9.48 -2.78
CA ALA A 257 -4.29 9.49 -2.93
C ALA A 257 -4.87 10.87 -2.64
N LEU A 258 -6.01 11.14 -3.28
CA LEU A 258 -6.81 12.34 -3.09
C LEU A 258 -8.25 11.93 -2.80
N ALA A 259 -8.80 12.43 -1.70
CA ALA A 259 -10.19 12.26 -1.32
C ALA A 259 -10.90 13.62 -1.23
N VAL A 260 -12.20 13.61 -1.49
CA VAL A 260 -13.07 14.78 -1.40
C VAL A 260 -14.27 14.50 -0.51
N PRO A 261 -14.87 15.52 0.10
CA PRO A 261 -16.11 15.36 0.87
C PRO A 261 -17.24 14.82 0.00
N VAL A 262 -18.08 13.94 0.56
CA VAL A 262 -19.34 13.52 -0.08
C VAL A 262 -20.28 14.73 -0.26
N THR A 263 -20.21 15.69 0.67
CA THR A 263 -20.99 16.93 0.64
C THR A 263 -20.12 18.14 0.98
N GLY A 264 -20.30 19.22 0.24
CA GLY A 264 -19.57 20.47 0.43
C GLY A 264 -18.17 20.44 -0.18
N GLN A 265 -17.37 21.47 0.14
CA GLN A 265 -16.05 21.68 -0.46
C GLN A 265 -14.90 21.29 0.45
N GLY A 266 -13.81 20.83 -0.15
CA GLY A 266 -12.54 20.54 0.50
C GLY A 266 -11.86 19.33 -0.12
N LEU A 267 -10.72 18.95 0.44
CA LEU A 267 -9.99 17.76 0.02
C LEU A 267 -9.12 17.25 1.16
N GLY A 268 -8.77 15.98 1.09
CA GLY A 268 -7.66 15.38 1.81
C GLY A 268 -6.70 14.77 0.81
N VAL A 269 -5.42 15.04 0.97
CA VAL A 269 -4.36 14.45 0.15
C VAL A 269 -3.35 13.80 1.05
N LEU A 270 -2.83 12.66 0.63
CA LEU A 270 -1.67 12.05 1.24
C LEU A 270 -0.80 11.45 0.14
N SER A 271 0.49 11.70 0.24
CA SER A 271 1.53 11.17 -0.65
C SER A 271 2.61 10.52 0.19
N ASP A 272 3.66 10.00 -0.44
CA ASP A 272 4.83 9.50 0.30
C ASP A 272 4.57 8.22 1.13
N GLN A 273 3.55 7.43 0.75
CA GLN A 273 3.14 6.26 1.52
C GLN A 273 3.76 4.94 1.03
N ALA A 274 3.89 3.99 1.97
CA ALA A 274 4.46 2.67 1.71
C ALA A 274 3.60 1.77 0.81
N SER A 275 2.29 2.02 0.71
CA SER A 275 1.38 1.28 -0.17
C SER A 275 0.23 2.15 -0.70
N PRO A 276 -0.41 1.79 -1.84
CA PRO A 276 -1.57 2.50 -2.38
C PRO A 276 -2.71 2.58 -1.36
N GLU A 277 -2.84 1.51 -0.59
CA GLU A 277 -3.85 1.35 0.45
C GLU A 277 -3.63 2.30 1.65
N MET A 278 -2.38 2.49 2.07
CA MET A 278 -2.05 3.48 3.11
C MET A 278 -2.32 4.92 2.64
N ALA A 279 -1.99 5.23 1.38
CA ALA A 279 -2.36 6.52 0.79
C ALA A 279 -3.88 6.71 0.75
N PHE A 280 -4.62 5.70 0.28
CA PHE A 280 -6.07 5.70 0.20
C PHE A 280 -6.72 6.01 1.56
N PHE A 281 -6.40 5.27 2.63
CA PHE A 281 -6.98 5.53 3.95
C PHE A 281 -6.55 6.86 4.54
N GLY A 282 -5.29 7.25 4.31
CA GLY A 282 -4.76 8.50 4.83
C GLY A 282 -5.37 9.73 4.18
N ALA A 283 -5.63 9.70 2.87
CA ALA A 283 -6.34 10.78 2.18
C ALA A 283 -7.77 10.95 2.72
N ILE A 284 -8.49 9.85 2.96
CA ILE A 284 -9.82 9.88 3.60
C ILE A 284 -9.71 10.46 5.01
N TYR A 285 -8.75 10.01 5.82
CA TYR A 285 -8.52 10.55 7.17
C TYR A 285 -8.26 12.06 7.16
N HIS A 286 -7.36 12.55 6.31
CA HIS A 286 -7.09 13.99 6.21
C HIS A 286 -8.30 14.79 5.71
N CYS A 287 -9.11 14.20 4.84
CA CYS A 287 -10.36 14.80 4.39
C CYS A 287 -11.41 14.84 5.51
N ASN A 288 -11.55 13.75 6.27
CA ASN A 288 -12.49 13.64 7.39
C ASN A 288 -12.21 14.69 8.47
N HIS A 289 -10.93 14.95 8.75
CA HIS A 289 -10.46 15.71 9.91
C HIS A 289 -9.71 16.99 9.52
N GLY A 290 -10.17 17.70 8.49
CA GLY A 290 -9.56 18.96 8.07
C GLY A 290 -9.48 19.99 9.21
N LEU A 291 -8.32 20.65 9.36
CA LEU A 291 -8.07 21.68 10.37
C LEU A 291 -9.17 22.75 10.34
N ASP A 292 -9.68 23.12 11.51
CA ASP A 292 -10.74 24.13 11.71
C ASP A 292 -12.06 23.85 10.97
N ARG A 293 -12.31 22.59 10.61
CA ARG A 293 -13.55 22.17 9.97
C ARG A 293 -14.23 21.07 10.77
N ALA A 294 -15.56 21.06 10.72
CA ALA A 294 -16.34 19.94 11.24
C ALA A 294 -15.99 18.64 10.50
N ALA A 295 -16.12 17.53 11.22
CA ALA A 295 -16.01 16.19 10.65
C ALA A 295 -16.93 16.05 9.43
N ARG A 296 -16.50 15.24 8.46
CA ARG A 296 -17.22 15.00 7.21
C ARG A 296 -16.93 13.60 6.69
N LEU A 297 -17.84 13.07 5.88
CA LEU A 297 -17.61 11.83 5.12
C LEU A 297 -16.89 12.18 3.82
N CYS A 298 -15.94 11.34 3.39
CA CYS A 298 -15.14 11.59 2.20
C CYS A 298 -14.94 10.36 1.33
N GLU A 299 -14.79 10.55 0.03
CA GLU A 299 -14.54 9.49 -0.95
C GLU A 299 -13.24 9.76 -1.70
N THR A 300 -12.40 8.75 -1.80
CA THR A 300 -11.16 8.83 -2.58
C THR A 300 -11.48 8.88 -4.07
N GLN A 301 -11.05 9.93 -4.74
CA GLN A 301 -11.27 10.10 -6.18
C GLN A 301 -10.13 9.49 -6.98
N VAL A 302 -8.89 9.60 -6.47
CA VAL A 302 -7.66 9.21 -7.17
C VAL A 302 -6.74 8.43 -6.27
N VAL A 303 -6.15 7.35 -6.78
CA VAL A 303 -4.98 6.68 -6.17
C VAL A 303 -3.97 6.35 -7.25
N ASN A 304 -2.74 6.84 -7.11
CA ASN A 304 -1.66 6.65 -8.10
C ASN A 304 -2.12 6.91 -9.56
N ASP A 305 -2.93 7.96 -9.74
CA ASP A 305 -3.48 8.38 -11.03
C ASP A 305 -4.54 7.43 -11.66
N PHE A 306 -5.03 6.45 -10.90
CA PHE A 306 -6.23 5.67 -11.22
C PHE A 306 -7.50 6.34 -10.68
N ASP A 307 -8.58 6.26 -11.46
CA ASP A 307 -9.90 6.80 -11.14
C ASP A 307 -10.70 5.81 -10.30
N LEU A 308 -11.09 6.21 -9.08
CA LEU A 308 -11.84 5.37 -8.14
C LEU A 308 -13.34 5.73 -8.08
N ARG A 309 -13.80 6.76 -8.78
CA ARG A 309 -15.18 7.27 -8.66
C ARG A 309 -16.22 6.21 -9.00
N GLY A 310 -15.92 5.37 -10.00
CA GLY A 310 -16.78 4.27 -10.42
C GLY A 310 -16.96 3.19 -9.34
N PHE A 311 -16.04 3.07 -8.38
CA PHE A 311 -16.13 2.05 -7.33
C PHE A 311 -17.28 2.37 -6.37
N TYR A 312 -17.40 3.63 -5.93
CA TYR A 312 -18.42 4.04 -4.95
C TYR A 312 -19.85 3.84 -5.44
N SER A 313 -20.13 4.16 -6.71
CA SER A 313 -21.47 3.99 -7.30
C SER A 313 -21.80 2.52 -7.52
N ALA A 314 -20.86 1.74 -8.08
CA ALA A 314 -21.03 0.30 -8.30
C ALA A 314 -21.21 -0.46 -6.98
N ASP A 315 -20.38 -0.18 -5.97
CA ASP A 315 -20.41 -0.88 -4.69
C ASP A 315 -21.70 -0.57 -3.92
N LYS A 316 -22.23 0.66 -4.05
CA LYS A 316 -23.54 1.02 -3.48
C LYS A 316 -24.67 0.21 -4.12
N LEU A 317 -24.68 0.05 -5.43
CA LEU A 317 -25.68 -0.76 -6.13
C LEU A 317 -25.58 -2.24 -5.73
N ASN A 318 -24.36 -2.79 -5.70
CA ASN A 318 -24.11 -4.15 -5.23
C ASN A 318 -24.66 -4.39 -3.82
N SER A 319 -24.46 -3.42 -2.93
CA SER A 319 -25.00 -3.45 -1.56
C SER A 319 -26.52 -3.47 -1.52
N ILE A 320 -27.20 -2.68 -2.36
CA ILE A 320 -28.67 -2.65 -2.44
C ILE A 320 -29.18 -4.00 -2.94
N ASP A 321 -28.59 -4.53 -4.01
CA ASP A 321 -28.99 -5.80 -4.62
C ASP A 321 -28.77 -6.99 -3.68
N ALA A 322 -27.65 -7.00 -2.95
CA ALA A 322 -27.34 -8.03 -1.98
C ALA A 322 -28.29 -7.99 -0.78
N LEU A 323 -28.66 -6.79 -0.30
CA LEU A 323 -29.61 -6.62 0.79
C LEU A 323 -31.02 -7.09 0.39
N ALA A 324 -31.44 -6.83 -0.86
CA ALA A 324 -32.73 -7.28 -1.38
C ALA A 324 -32.84 -8.83 -1.45
N LYS A 325 -31.71 -9.52 -1.63
CA LYS A 325 -31.64 -10.99 -1.70
C LYS A 325 -31.47 -11.65 -0.32
N LEU A 326 -31.43 -10.87 0.76
CA LEU A 326 -31.08 -11.38 2.08
C LEU A 326 -32.17 -12.30 2.64
N ALA A 327 -31.77 -13.54 2.95
CA ALA A 327 -32.61 -14.55 3.58
C ALA A 327 -32.10 -14.86 4.99
N ALA A 328 -33.01 -14.99 5.96
CA ALA A 328 -32.64 -15.36 7.30
C ALA A 328 -32.16 -16.82 7.30
N PRO A 329 -30.95 -17.11 7.81
CA PRO A 329 -30.49 -18.49 7.95
C PRO A 329 -31.35 -19.25 8.97
N SER A 330 -31.37 -20.58 8.91
CA SER A 330 -32.13 -21.43 9.84
C SER A 330 -31.51 -21.49 11.24
N GLU A 331 -30.18 -21.58 11.32
CA GLU A 331 -29.45 -21.62 12.57
C GLU A 331 -29.32 -20.24 13.19
N LYS A 332 -29.33 -20.18 14.53
CA LYS A 332 -29.22 -18.92 15.27
C LYS A 332 -27.82 -18.31 15.19
N PHE A 333 -26.81 -19.18 15.22
CA PHE A 333 -25.40 -18.82 15.36
C PHE A 333 -24.55 -19.55 14.32
N PHE A 334 -23.45 -18.90 13.91
CA PHE A 334 -22.47 -19.47 12.98
C PHE A 334 -21.04 -19.22 13.49
N ALA A 335 -20.11 -20.07 13.07
CA ALA A 335 -18.68 -19.96 13.41
C ALA A 335 -18.38 -19.79 14.92
N ASN A 336 -19.16 -20.46 15.79
CA ASN A 336 -19.02 -20.44 17.25
C ASN A 336 -19.14 -19.04 17.86
N GLU A 337 -19.90 -18.13 17.24
CA GLU A 337 -20.10 -16.75 17.70
C GLU A 337 -20.84 -16.61 19.04
N GLU A 338 -21.40 -17.69 19.57
CA GLU A 338 -22.01 -17.78 20.89
C GLU A 338 -21.01 -18.21 22.00
N TYR A 339 -19.85 -18.74 21.63
CA TYR A 339 -18.88 -19.32 22.57
C TYR A 339 -17.62 -18.46 22.77
N GLY A 340 -16.94 -18.67 23.91
CA GLY A 340 -15.67 -18.01 24.29
C GLY A 340 -15.83 -16.73 25.11
N GLY A 341 -14.72 -16.21 25.66
CA GLY A 341 -14.68 -14.90 26.33
C GLY A 341 -15.13 -14.84 27.79
N GLY A 342 -15.43 -15.98 28.42
CA GLY A 342 -15.90 -16.04 29.80
C GLY A 342 -17.33 -15.48 29.97
N MET A 343 -17.95 -15.75 31.13
CA MET A 343 -19.32 -15.29 31.43
C MET A 343 -19.40 -13.82 31.91
N THR A 344 -18.29 -13.08 31.91
CA THR A 344 -18.20 -11.74 32.48
C THR A 344 -18.50 -10.65 31.46
N SER A 345 -19.21 -9.60 31.86
CA SER A 345 -19.39 -8.39 31.05
C SER A 345 -18.11 -7.56 31.01
N ALA A 346 -17.86 -6.91 29.88
CA ALA A 346 -16.77 -5.93 29.76
C ALA A 346 -17.12 -4.66 30.56
N LYS A 347 -16.21 -4.22 31.44
CA LYS A 347 -16.40 -3.06 32.34
C LYS A 347 -15.90 -1.73 31.77
N GLY A 348 -15.37 -1.72 30.56
CA GLY A 348 -14.79 -0.53 29.92
C GLY A 348 -14.14 -0.88 28.59
N LEU A 349 -13.57 0.14 27.94
CA LEU A 349 -12.85 -0.02 26.68
C LEU A 349 -11.59 -0.85 26.89
N ARG A 350 -11.31 -1.77 25.96
CA ARG A 350 -10.09 -2.56 25.96
C ARG A 350 -9.02 -1.84 25.16
N THR A 351 -7.86 -1.58 25.76
CA THR A 351 -6.73 -0.86 25.14
C THR A 351 -5.62 -1.78 24.63
N GLN A 352 -5.59 -3.03 25.09
CA GLN A 352 -4.55 -4.02 24.77
C GLN A 352 -5.15 -5.37 24.36
N LYS A 353 -4.42 -6.15 23.55
CA LYS A 353 -4.88 -7.47 23.05
C LYS A 353 -6.27 -7.40 22.41
N LEU A 354 -6.43 -6.49 21.44
CA LEU A 354 -7.72 -6.27 20.75
C LEU A 354 -8.15 -7.46 19.85
N LEU A 355 -7.24 -8.41 19.59
CA LEU A 355 -7.45 -9.63 18.82
C LEU A 355 -7.47 -10.84 19.77
N ASP A 356 -8.49 -10.92 20.61
CA ASP A 356 -8.66 -11.92 21.66
C ASP A 356 -10.16 -12.12 21.93
N SER A 357 -10.52 -13.21 22.62
CA SER A 357 -11.91 -13.55 22.91
C SER A 357 -12.68 -12.36 23.51
N THR A 358 -13.80 -12.01 22.87
CA THR A 358 -14.74 -10.98 23.34
C THR A 358 -15.77 -11.57 24.30
N PRO A 359 -16.32 -10.78 25.25
CA PRO A 359 -17.33 -11.28 26.18
C PRO A 359 -18.59 -11.75 25.43
N GLN A 360 -19.40 -12.59 26.08
CA GLN A 360 -20.70 -13.00 25.53
C GLN A 360 -21.78 -11.93 25.68
N LYS A 361 -21.61 -11.01 26.63
CA LYS A 361 -22.57 -9.93 26.93
C LYS A 361 -21.83 -8.64 27.27
N ILE A 362 -22.48 -7.52 26.96
CA ILE A 362 -22.02 -6.19 27.33
C ILE A 362 -23.18 -5.47 28.03
N ASP A 363 -22.92 -4.86 29.17
CA ASP A 363 -23.99 -4.27 29.98
C ASP A 363 -24.68 -3.14 29.22
N GLY A 364 -26.00 -3.24 29.06
CA GLY A 364 -26.83 -2.29 28.33
C GLY A 364 -26.54 -2.17 26.82
N ILE A 365 -25.92 -3.20 26.22
CA ILE A 365 -25.75 -3.32 24.76
C ILE A 365 -26.24 -4.70 24.33
N GLN A 366 -27.13 -4.75 23.34
CA GLN A 366 -27.67 -6.01 22.86
C GLN A 366 -26.63 -6.76 22.02
N THR A 367 -26.34 -8.02 22.36
CA THR A 367 -25.49 -8.88 21.52
C THR A 367 -26.37 -9.60 20.49
N PHE A 368 -25.97 -9.53 19.23
CA PHE A 368 -26.65 -10.16 18.10
C PHE A 368 -25.86 -11.39 17.61
N GLY A 369 -26.58 -12.48 17.33
CA GLY A 369 -26.11 -13.57 16.46
C GLY A 369 -26.54 -13.32 15.00
N THR A 370 -26.01 -14.11 14.07
CA THR A 370 -26.16 -13.92 12.62
C THR A 370 -27.63 -13.91 12.20
N GLN A 371 -28.44 -14.87 12.65
CA GLN A 371 -29.86 -14.91 12.30
C GLN A 371 -30.63 -13.70 12.84
N ALA A 372 -30.39 -13.36 14.11
CA ALA A 372 -31.05 -12.22 14.74
C ALA A 372 -30.71 -10.90 14.02
N LEU A 373 -29.47 -10.75 13.55
CA LEU A 373 -29.06 -9.61 12.74
C LEU A 373 -29.81 -9.57 11.40
N VAL A 374 -29.90 -10.69 10.68
CA VAL A 374 -30.65 -10.73 9.41
C VAL A 374 -32.12 -10.38 9.62
N LEU A 375 -32.75 -10.91 10.68
CA LEU A 375 -34.12 -10.58 11.02
C LEU A 375 -34.29 -9.09 11.34
N ALA A 376 -33.34 -8.48 12.07
CA ALA A 376 -33.35 -7.06 12.38
C ALA A 376 -33.24 -6.20 11.10
N LEU A 377 -32.37 -6.58 10.16
CA LEU A 377 -32.20 -5.88 8.87
C LEU A 377 -33.44 -5.95 7.97
N LYS A 378 -34.26 -6.97 8.14
CA LYS A 378 -35.53 -7.15 7.41
C LYS A 378 -36.74 -6.60 8.16
N GLY A 379 -36.54 -6.09 9.37
CA GLY A 379 -37.60 -5.53 10.21
C GLY A 379 -38.11 -4.18 9.74
N VAL A 380 -39.14 -3.67 10.42
CA VAL A 380 -39.79 -2.38 10.10
C VAL A 380 -38.87 -1.18 10.36
N ALA A 381 -37.94 -1.31 11.31
CA ALA A 381 -36.94 -0.30 11.64
C ALA A 381 -35.54 -0.94 11.58
N PRO A 382 -34.96 -1.11 10.37
CA PRO A 382 -33.67 -1.76 10.22
C PRO A 382 -32.56 -0.94 10.90
N PRO A 383 -31.62 -1.59 11.60
CA PRO A 383 -30.54 -0.90 12.28
C PRO A 383 -29.55 -0.28 11.29
N VAL A 384 -28.93 0.83 11.68
CA VAL A 384 -27.72 1.32 11.01
C VAL A 384 -26.58 0.37 11.35
N LEU A 385 -25.99 -0.25 10.34
CA LEU A 385 -24.84 -1.14 10.50
C LEU A 385 -23.53 -0.36 10.36
N ILE A 386 -22.66 -0.46 11.37
CA ILE A 386 -21.33 0.14 11.35
C ILE A 386 -20.26 -0.96 11.40
N ASP A 387 -19.52 -1.09 10.31
CA ASP A 387 -18.33 -1.94 10.22
C ASP A 387 -17.10 -1.16 10.72
N VAL A 388 -16.52 -1.59 11.83
CA VAL A 388 -15.27 -1.02 12.36
C VAL A 388 -14.04 -1.89 12.08
N GLY A 389 -14.22 -2.97 11.30
CA GLY A 389 -13.16 -3.81 10.78
C GLY A 389 -12.29 -3.12 9.73
N GLN A 390 -11.28 -3.83 9.26
CA GLN A 390 -10.40 -3.41 8.15
C GLN A 390 -10.35 -4.53 7.12
N SER A 391 -11.50 -4.85 6.53
CA SER A 391 -11.67 -5.88 5.49
C SER A 391 -12.11 -5.25 4.18
N GLY A 392 -11.68 -5.83 3.06
CA GLY A 392 -12.09 -5.42 1.72
C GLY A 392 -13.54 -5.75 1.36
N SER A 393 -14.15 -6.64 2.12
CA SER A 393 -15.57 -6.99 2.01
C SER A 393 -16.28 -6.79 3.33
N THR A 394 -17.57 -6.49 3.26
CA THR A 394 -18.44 -6.19 4.40
C THR A 394 -19.87 -6.71 4.16
N LEU A 395 -20.73 -6.51 5.15
CA LEU A 395 -22.15 -6.85 5.10
C LEU A 395 -22.91 -5.86 4.19
N PRO A 396 -23.89 -6.32 3.40
CA PRO A 396 -24.76 -5.42 2.64
C PRO A 396 -25.45 -4.39 3.54
N GLY A 397 -25.37 -3.12 3.15
CA GLY A 397 -25.95 -1.99 3.88
C GLY A 397 -25.05 -1.43 4.97
N ALA A 398 -23.90 -2.05 5.26
CA ALA A 398 -22.96 -1.56 6.26
C ALA A 398 -22.24 -0.28 5.81
N GLN A 399 -22.09 0.65 6.75
CA GLN A 399 -21.24 1.82 6.60
C GLN A 399 -19.92 1.57 7.33
N SER A 400 -18.79 1.86 6.69
CA SER A 400 -17.49 1.70 7.33
C SER A 400 -17.19 2.87 8.27
N LEU A 401 -16.70 2.57 9.47
CA LEU A 401 -15.94 3.50 10.32
C LEU A 401 -14.61 2.82 10.64
N LEU A 402 -13.69 2.84 9.67
CA LEU A 402 -12.43 2.12 9.79
C LEU A 402 -11.67 2.59 11.02
N ARG A 403 -11.09 1.62 11.75
CA ARG A 403 -10.37 1.86 13.00
C ARG A 403 -11.22 2.51 14.09
N GLY A 404 -12.56 2.49 13.99
CA GLY A 404 -13.50 3.04 14.99
C GLY A 404 -13.55 2.31 16.33
N GLY A 405 -12.84 1.19 16.47
CA GLY A 405 -12.80 0.38 17.68
C GLY A 405 -11.51 0.47 18.51
N LEU A 406 -10.61 1.41 18.18
CA LEU A 406 -9.37 1.59 18.95
C LEU A 406 -9.66 2.23 20.32
N ALA A 407 -8.74 2.06 21.26
CA ALA A 407 -8.76 2.73 22.56
C ALA A 407 -7.32 2.85 23.08
N PHE A 408 -7.05 3.88 23.88
CA PHE A 408 -5.71 4.22 24.34
C PHE A 408 -5.65 4.46 25.85
N ASP A 409 -4.56 4.02 26.47
CA ASP A 409 -4.30 4.29 27.90
C ASP A 409 -3.90 5.76 28.14
N ASP A 410 -3.35 6.43 27.11
CA ASP A 410 -3.02 7.86 27.16
C ASP A 410 -4.29 8.71 27.05
N THR A 411 -4.60 9.44 28.12
CA THR A 411 -5.84 10.25 28.25
C THR A 411 -5.99 11.28 27.13
N ASN A 412 -4.93 11.97 26.75
CA ASN A 412 -5.01 13.04 25.75
C ASN A 412 -5.29 12.46 24.36
N ARG A 413 -4.59 11.38 23.98
CA ARG A 413 -4.82 10.65 22.75
C ARG A 413 -6.22 10.06 22.72
N GLU A 414 -6.68 9.49 23.82
CA GLU A 414 -8.01 8.91 23.95
C GLU A 414 -9.12 9.96 23.78
N LEU A 415 -9.02 11.11 24.47
CA LEU A 415 -9.97 12.22 24.31
C LEU A 415 -10.03 12.73 22.87
N ALA A 416 -8.87 12.93 22.24
CA ALA A 416 -8.80 13.39 20.85
C ALA A 416 -9.41 12.36 19.87
N TYR A 417 -9.11 11.08 20.07
CA TYR A 417 -9.67 9.99 19.28
C TYR A 417 -11.18 9.88 19.48
N GLN A 418 -11.67 9.96 20.72
CA GLN A 418 -13.08 9.89 21.03
C GLN A 418 -13.87 11.03 20.35
N ALA A 419 -13.34 12.25 20.32
CA ALA A 419 -13.96 13.36 19.59
C ALA A 419 -14.07 13.07 18.07
N ARG A 420 -13.02 12.50 17.46
CA ARG A 420 -13.05 12.07 16.04
C ARG A 420 -14.09 10.98 15.78
N PHE A 421 -14.13 9.96 16.63
CA PHE A 421 -15.12 8.89 16.56
C PHE A 421 -16.55 9.46 16.67
N HIS A 422 -16.81 10.32 17.65
CA HIS A 422 -18.13 10.94 17.84
C HIS A 422 -18.57 11.76 16.62
N GLY A 423 -17.67 12.59 16.08
CA GLY A 423 -17.96 13.43 14.92
C GLY A 423 -18.32 12.61 13.69
N LEU A 424 -17.57 11.55 13.41
CA LEU A 424 -17.85 10.65 12.29
C LEU A 424 -19.11 9.81 12.52
N LEU A 425 -19.32 9.28 13.73
CA LEU A 425 -20.49 8.46 14.02
C LEU A 425 -21.80 9.24 13.83
N LYS A 426 -21.86 10.51 14.25
CA LYS A 426 -23.03 11.38 14.03
C LYS A 426 -23.34 11.61 12.55
N LEU A 427 -22.37 11.49 11.65
CA LEU A 427 -22.61 11.59 10.21
C LEU A 427 -23.12 10.28 9.62
N LEU A 428 -22.62 9.14 10.13
CA LEU A 428 -23.02 7.81 9.69
C LEU A 428 -24.40 7.42 10.24
N SER A 429 -24.73 7.86 11.46
CA SER A 429 -26.00 7.57 12.16
C SER A 429 -26.53 8.82 12.88
N PRO A 430 -27.08 9.81 12.15
CA PRO A 430 -27.47 11.09 12.75
C PRO A 430 -28.61 10.99 13.77
N ASP A 431 -29.50 10.01 13.63
CA ASP A 431 -30.57 9.74 14.59
C ASP A 431 -30.07 8.81 15.70
N ALA A 432 -29.85 9.36 16.90
CA ALA A 432 -29.40 8.60 18.07
C ALA A 432 -30.51 7.72 18.70
N SER A 433 -31.76 7.90 18.27
CA SER A 433 -32.89 7.06 18.71
C SER A 433 -33.04 5.80 17.86
N ALA A 434 -32.54 5.82 16.62
CA ALA A 434 -32.56 4.67 15.72
C ALA A 434 -31.65 3.54 16.24
N PRO A 435 -32.01 2.26 15.99
CA PRO A 435 -31.14 1.13 16.30
C PRO A 435 -29.82 1.22 15.53
N ILE A 436 -28.71 0.98 16.21
CA ILE A 436 -27.36 0.95 15.62
C ILE A 436 -26.64 -0.31 16.06
N ILE A 437 -26.00 -1.01 15.12
CA ILE A 437 -25.27 -2.25 15.40
C ILE A 437 -23.83 -2.13 14.88
N PHE A 438 -22.88 -2.39 15.77
CA PHE A 438 -21.46 -2.44 15.44
C PHE A 438 -20.99 -3.87 15.21
N PHE A 439 -20.05 -4.06 14.29
CA PHE A 439 -19.36 -5.33 14.11
C PHE A 439 -17.92 -5.13 13.60
N ALA A 440 -17.14 -6.20 13.65
CA ALA A 440 -15.78 -6.25 13.12
C ALA A 440 -15.58 -7.61 12.40
N LYS A 441 -14.34 -8.08 12.27
CA LYS A 441 -14.06 -9.33 11.56
C LYS A 441 -14.73 -10.56 12.18
N ASN A 442 -14.56 -10.79 13.48
CA ASN A 442 -15.13 -11.94 14.16
C ASN A 442 -15.20 -11.78 15.69
N ARG A 443 -15.59 -12.86 16.39
CA ARG A 443 -15.74 -12.93 17.86
C ARG A 443 -14.47 -12.69 18.67
N GLU A 444 -13.30 -12.62 18.04
CA GLU A 444 -12.02 -12.32 18.68
C GLU A 444 -11.62 -10.85 18.45
N TRP A 445 -12.52 -10.00 17.92
CA TRP A 445 -12.20 -8.61 17.62
C TRP A 445 -12.91 -7.64 18.56
N TRP A 446 -12.18 -7.14 19.56
CA TRP A 446 -12.67 -6.15 20.52
C TRP A 446 -13.02 -4.79 19.92
N HIS A 447 -12.63 -4.54 18.68
CA HIS A 447 -12.96 -3.31 17.98
C HIS A 447 -14.48 -3.05 17.95
N GLY A 448 -15.30 -4.06 17.67
CA GLY A 448 -16.76 -3.93 17.68
C GLY A 448 -17.32 -3.64 19.09
N VAL A 449 -16.75 -4.26 20.12
CA VAL A 449 -17.12 -4.04 21.53
C VAL A 449 -16.84 -2.59 21.94
N ASN A 450 -15.61 -2.12 21.69
CA ASN A 450 -15.20 -0.75 22.01
C ASN A 450 -16.08 0.28 21.29
N ALA A 451 -16.35 0.09 20.00
CA ALA A 451 -17.17 1.01 19.22
C ALA A 451 -18.61 1.07 19.76
N ALA A 452 -19.22 -0.08 20.10
CA ALA A 452 -20.54 -0.14 20.70
C ALA A 452 -20.58 0.58 22.06
N MET A 453 -19.59 0.37 22.92
CA MET A 453 -19.48 1.07 24.21
C MET A 453 -19.36 2.59 24.04
N ARG A 454 -18.58 3.05 23.06
CA ARG A 454 -18.45 4.48 22.74
C ARG A 454 -19.79 5.07 22.29
N ALA A 455 -20.53 4.38 21.42
CA ALA A 455 -21.84 4.84 20.97
C ALA A 455 -22.85 4.92 22.12
N LYS A 456 -22.88 3.92 23.01
CA LYS A 456 -23.72 3.94 24.21
C LYS A 456 -23.38 5.13 25.11
N ASN A 457 -22.09 5.36 25.38
CA ASN A 457 -21.64 6.48 26.21
C ASN A 457 -21.90 7.85 25.55
N LEU A 458 -22.01 7.89 24.22
CA LEU A 458 -22.40 9.09 23.47
C LEU A 458 -23.92 9.36 23.52
N GLY A 459 -24.72 8.42 24.03
CA GLY A 459 -26.16 8.59 24.24
C GLY A 459 -27.06 7.96 23.17
N TYR A 460 -26.53 7.06 22.34
CA TYR A 460 -27.38 6.26 21.44
C TYR A 460 -28.28 5.33 22.26
N ALA A 461 -29.58 5.37 21.99
CA ALA A 461 -30.58 4.70 22.83
C ALA A 461 -30.61 3.18 22.62
N GLN A 462 -30.39 2.73 21.38
CA GLN A 462 -30.57 1.34 20.95
C GLN A 462 -29.28 0.81 20.32
N VAL A 463 -28.30 0.47 21.16
CA VAL A 463 -26.99 -0.01 20.71
C VAL A 463 -26.93 -1.53 20.73
N GLY A 464 -26.54 -2.10 19.60
CA GLY A 464 -26.24 -3.50 19.42
C GLY A 464 -24.80 -3.76 19.01
N TRP A 465 -24.38 -5.01 19.20
CA TRP A 465 -23.09 -5.52 18.74
C TRP A 465 -23.29 -6.91 18.13
N TYR A 466 -22.92 -7.05 16.86
CA TYR A 466 -22.90 -8.34 16.19
C TYR A 466 -21.54 -9.00 16.40
N ARG A 467 -21.52 -10.01 17.28
CA ARG A 467 -20.30 -10.62 17.81
C ARG A 467 -19.55 -11.44 16.77
N GLY A 468 -20.25 -12.23 15.97
CA GLY A 468 -19.64 -13.14 15.01
C GLY A 468 -18.99 -12.45 13.81
N GLY A 469 -19.34 -11.19 13.55
CA GLY A 469 -18.72 -10.37 12.52
C GLY A 469 -18.84 -10.94 11.11
N LEU A 470 -17.96 -10.46 10.23
CA LEU A 470 -17.89 -10.90 8.84
C LEU A 470 -17.68 -12.42 8.70
N ASP A 471 -16.85 -13.03 9.55
CA ASP A 471 -16.52 -14.44 9.41
C ASP A 471 -17.76 -15.34 9.67
N SER A 472 -18.60 -15.00 10.66
CA SER A 472 -19.84 -15.75 10.93
C SER A 472 -20.91 -15.49 9.87
N TRP A 473 -20.95 -14.27 9.32
CA TRP A 473 -21.82 -13.93 8.20
C TRP A 473 -21.49 -14.74 6.95
N GLN A 474 -20.20 -14.87 6.62
CA GLN A 474 -19.72 -15.70 5.51
C GLN A 474 -19.95 -17.19 5.78
N ALA A 475 -19.73 -17.65 7.01
CA ALA A 475 -20.02 -19.05 7.38
C ALA A 475 -21.51 -19.41 7.24
N ALA A 476 -22.40 -18.43 7.36
CA ALA A 476 -23.83 -18.59 7.09
C ALA A 476 -24.20 -18.59 5.59
N GLY A 477 -23.23 -18.44 4.68
CA GLY A 477 -23.47 -18.36 3.24
C GLY A 477 -24.19 -17.08 2.80
N LEU A 478 -24.17 -16.03 3.63
CA LEU A 478 -24.85 -14.77 3.34
C LEU A 478 -24.00 -13.90 2.40
N PRO A 479 -24.65 -13.06 1.56
CA PRO A 479 -23.93 -12.28 0.56
C PRO A 479 -23.02 -11.24 1.22
N VAL A 480 -21.83 -11.04 0.65
CA VAL A 480 -20.89 -9.98 1.03
C VAL A 480 -20.69 -9.01 -0.13
N VAL A 481 -20.35 -7.77 0.18
CA VAL A 481 -20.11 -6.71 -0.81
C VAL A 481 -18.80 -5.98 -0.54
N PRO A 482 -18.21 -5.28 -1.52
CA PRO A 482 -17.02 -4.46 -1.28
C PRO A 482 -17.26 -3.40 -0.19
N THR A 483 -16.25 -3.15 0.63
CA THR A 483 -16.32 -2.14 1.69
C THR A 483 -16.24 -0.73 1.11
N ILE A 484 -17.30 0.06 1.29
CA ILE A 484 -17.30 1.49 0.93
C ILE A 484 -16.67 2.29 2.06
N VAL A 485 -15.47 2.81 1.83
CA VAL A 485 -14.74 3.58 2.85
C VAL A 485 -15.05 5.07 2.75
N ARG A 486 -15.67 5.62 3.80
CA ARG A 486 -15.98 7.05 3.92
C ARG A 486 -15.51 7.73 5.20
N ALA A 487 -15.18 6.94 6.22
CA ALA A 487 -14.84 7.42 7.55
C ALA A 487 -13.69 6.60 8.13
N VAL A 488 -12.63 7.28 8.57
CA VAL A 488 -11.44 6.68 9.18
C VAL A 488 -11.14 7.40 10.51
N ALA A 489 -11.16 6.66 11.61
CA ALA A 489 -10.81 7.14 12.94
C ALA A 489 -9.40 6.64 13.29
N ASN A 490 -8.36 7.49 13.14
CA ASN A 490 -6.98 7.14 13.48
C ASN A 490 -6.48 7.85 14.75
#